data_AF-A0A016TSG5-F1
#
_entry.id   AF-A0A016TSG5-F1
#
_cell.length_a   1.000
_cell.length_b   1.000
_cell.length_c   1.000
_cell.angle_alpha   90.00
_cell.angle_beta   90.00
_cell.angle_gamma   90.00
#
_symmetry.space_group_name_H-M   'P 1'
#
loop_
_entity.id
_entity.type
_entity.pdbx_description
1 polymer ?
#
loop_
_entity_poly.entity_id
_entity_poly.type
_entity_poly.pdbx_seq_one_letter_code
_entity_poly.pdbx_strand_id
1 'polypeptide(L)'
;MAANIRTLFWAILVLSCFSNVLPWGIIQLPMCSESEMHVTASIRSRIYKEITKYLPRSPSYSCDLEESAAIVIIRRITSHEEDGEEELSHRGPWRPSFIEDVIHWWSPILKSMERVKSVGCFYRAIKEEVKTGELSCAFEFKKSSWW
;
A
#
# COMPACT_ATOMS: atom_id res chain seq x y z
N MET A 1 19.99 -3.05 -54.83
CA MET A 1 19.14 -2.19 -53.97
C MET A 1 18.24 -3.02 -53.02
N ALA A 2 18.67 -4.20 -52.55
CA ALA A 2 17.86 -5.08 -51.69
C ALA A 2 18.35 -5.17 -50.23
N ALA A 3 19.60 -4.75 -49.95
CA ALA A 3 20.18 -4.77 -48.61
C ALA A 3 19.58 -3.71 -47.67
N ASN A 4 19.22 -2.53 -48.22
CA ASN A 4 18.68 -1.40 -47.44
C ASN A 4 17.25 -1.61 -46.92
N ILE A 5 16.44 -2.45 -47.57
CA ILE A 5 15.06 -2.72 -47.13
C ILE A 5 15.07 -3.69 -45.95
N ARG A 6 16.01 -4.64 -45.95
CA ARG A 6 16.13 -5.65 -44.90
C ARG A 6 16.61 -5.04 -43.58
N THR A 7 17.53 -4.08 -43.62
CA THR A 7 18.00 -3.36 -42.41
C THR A 7 16.91 -2.49 -41.78
N LEU A 8 16.04 -1.87 -42.58
CA LEU A 8 14.90 -1.10 -42.07
C LEU A 8 13.88 -1.98 -41.35
N PHE A 9 13.58 -3.17 -41.89
CA PHE A 9 12.65 -4.12 -41.24
C PHE A 9 13.16 -4.61 -39.88
N TRP A 10 14.47 -4.85 -39.75
CA TRP A 10 15.08 -5.22 -38.47
C TRP A 10 15.07 -4.06 -37.47
N ALA A 11 15.34 -2.83 -37.90
CA ALA A 11 15.30 -1.66 -37.02
C ALA A 11 13.89 -1.42 -36.46
N ILE A 12 12.84 -1.58 -37.27
CA ILE A 12 11.44 -1.43 -36.84
C ILE A 12 11.03 -2.53 -35.85
N LEU A 13 11.44 -3.79 -36.11
CA LEU A 13 11.16 -4.90 -35.19
C LEU A 13 11.85 -4.72 -33.84
N VAL A 14 13.12 -4.31 -33.82
CA VAL A 14 13.86 -4.07 -32.58
C VAL A 14 13.26 -2.89 -31.79
N LEU A 15 12.88 -1.79 -32.47
CA LEU A 15 12.23 -0.65 -31.81
C LEU A 15 10.85 -1.00 -31.24
N SER A 16 10.08 -1.90 -31.87
CA SER A 16 8.76 -2.33 -31.38
C SER A 16 8.81 -3.25 -30.15
N CYS A 17 9.95 -3.89 -29.87
CA CYS A 17 10.13 -4.73 -28.68
C CYS A 17 10.42 -3.93 -27.41
N PHE A 18 10.91 -2.69 -27.52
CA PHE A 18 11.19 -1.83 -26.35
C PHE A 18 9.99 -0.98 -25.90
N SER A 19 8.91 -0.95 -26.69
CA SER A 19 7.74 -0.09 -26.40
C SER A 19 6.74 -0.69 -25.41
N ASN A 20 6.92 -1.94 -24.96
CA ASN A 20 5.98 -2.60 -24.05
C ASN A 20 6.35 -2.44 -22.57
N VAL A 21 6.88 -1.29 -22.18
CA VAL A 21 6.82 -0.85 -20.77
C VAL A 21 5.63 0.10 -20.63
N LEU A 22 4.43 -0.42 -20.89
CA LEU A 22 3.23 0.22 -20.37
C LEU A 22 3.41 0.31 -18.84
N PRO A 23 3.30 1.50 -18.23
CA PRO A 23 3.38 1.60 -16.79
C PRO A 23 2.23 0.76 -16.25
N TRP A 24 2.63 -0.25 -15.47
CA TRP A 24 1.78 -1.12 -14.69
C TRP A 24 0.52 -0.37 -14.22
N GLY A 25 -0.65 -0.94 -14.55
CA GLY A 25 -1.96 -0.31 -14.46
C GLY A 25 -2.14 0.57 -13.23
N ILE A 26 -2.77 1.72 -13.44
CA ILE A 26 -3.22 2.61 -12.38
C ILE A 26 -4.09 1.79 -11.43
N ILE A 27 -3.57 1.49 -10.24
CA ILE A 27 -4.36 0.85 -9.19
C ILE A 27 -5.43 1.87 -8.78
N GLN A 28 -6.66 1.66 -9.25
CA GLN A 28 -7.82 2.43 -8.81
C GLN A 28 -8.25 1.90 -7.44
N LEU A 29 -7.85 2.62 -6.39
CA LEU A 29 -8.34 2.40 -5.04
C LEU A 29 -9.70 3.07 -4.85
N PRO A 30 -10.56 2.55 -3.95
CA PRO A 30 -11.83 3.20 -3.64
C PRO A 30 -11.60 4.63 -3.12
N MET A 31 -12.56 5.52 -3.43
CA MET A 31 -12.66 6.82 -2.79
C MET A 31 -13.26 6.61 -1.40
N CYS A 32 -12.45 6.72 -0.36
CA CYS A 32 -12.92 6.75 1.01
C CYS A 32 -13.50 8.13 1.34
N SER A 33 -14.50 8.20 2.24
CA SER A 33 -15.19 9.46 2.54
C SER A 33 -14.22 10.53 3.07
N GLU A 34 -14.47 11.79 2.70
CA GLU A 34 -13.67 12.96 3.10
C GLU A 34 -13.99 13.41 4.55
N SER A 35 -13.92 12.48 5.51
CA SER A 35 -13.94 12.79 6.93
C SER A 35 -12.68 13.58 7.34
N GLU A 36 -12.70 14.24 8.51
CA GLU A 36 -11.55 14.95 9.10
C GLU A 36 -10.29 14.07 9.23
N MET A 37 -10.46 12.75 9.18
CA MET A 37 -9.41 11.72 9.21
C MET A 37 -8.89 11.37 7.80
N HIS A 38 -8.50 12.36 7.00
CA HIS A 38 -8.26 12.14 5.57
C HIS A 38 -6.81 11.71 5.22
N VAL A 39 -6.68 10.58 4.51
CA VAL A 39 -5.50 10.25 3.71
C VAL A 39 -5.77 10.62 2.25
N THR A 40 -4.90 11.44 1.66
CA THR A 40 -5.00 11.77 0.23
C THR A 40 -4.87 10.53 -0.65
N ALA A 41 -5.58 10.50 -1.79
CA ALA A 41 -5.54 9.37 -2.71
C ALA A 41 -4.12 8.99 -3.17
N SER A 42 -3.22 9.97 -3.31
CA SER A 42 -1.82 9.74 -3.66
C SER A 42 -1.05 9.01 -2.54
N ILE A 43 -1.25 9.39 -1.28
CA ILE A 43 -0.66 8.71 -0.13
C ILE A 43 -1.27 7.32 0.05
N ARG A 44 -2.58 7.19 -0.12
CA ARG A 44 -3.28 5.88 -0.07
C ARG A 44 -2.70 4.92 -1.10
N SER A 45 -2.58 5.37 -2.34
CA SER A 45 -1.99 4.58 -3.44
C SER A 45 -0.54 4.20 -3.14
N ARG A 46 0.26 5.14 -2.59
CA ARG A 46 1.65 4.90 -2.20
C ARG A 46 1.75 3.83 -1.11
N ILE A 47 0.99 3.94 -0.03
CA ILE A 47 0.99 2.98 1.08
C ILE A 47 0.57 1.60 0.58
N TYR A 48 -0.56 1.51 -0.14
CA TYR A 48 -1.07 0.25 -0.66
C TYR A 48 -0.06 -0.43 -1.60
N LYS A 49 0.54 0.34 -2.51
CA LYS A 49 1.56 -0.18 -3.43
C LYS A 49 2.79 -0.72 -2.68
N GLU A 50 3.20 -0.08 -1.59
CA GLU A 50 4.33 -0.57 -0.80
C GLU A 50 3.99 -1.83 0.02
N ILE A 51 2.83 -1.87 0.68
CA ILE A 51 2.41 -3.05 1.47
C ILE A 51 2.26 -4.29 0.60
N THR A 52 1.62 -4.14 -0.56
CA THR A 52 1.34 -5.26 -1.47
C THR A 52 2.58 -5.90 -2.07
N LYS A 53 3.77 -5.26 -1.99
CA LYS A 53 5.05 -5.89 -2.35
C LYS A 53 5.45 -7.01 -1.40
N TYR A 54 5.04 -6.93 -0.14
CA TYR A 54 5.48 -7.84 0.91
C TYR A 54 4.42 -8.88 1.29
N LEU A 55 3.15 -8.62 0.98
CA LEU A 55 2.07 -9.58 1.21
C LEU A 55 2.13 -10.74 0.20
N PRO A 56 1.86 -11.99 0.63
CA PRO A 56 1.81 -13.16 -0.27
C PRO A 56 0.73 -13.07 -1.35
N ARG A 57 -0.32 -12.27 -1.12
CA ARG A 57 -1.43 -12.03 -2.04
C ARG A 57 -1.83 -10.57 -1.98
N SER A 58 -2.34 -10.03 -3.08
CA SER A 58 -2.88 -8.67 -3.12
C SER A 58 -4.27 -8.63 -2.46
N PRO A 59 -4.43 -8.02 -1.29
CA PRO A 59 -5.73 -7.87 -0.65
C PRO A 59 -6.54 -6.74 -1.29
N SER A 60 -7.84 -6.74 -1.07
CA SER A 60 -8.68 -5.58 -1.38
C SER A 60 -8.39 -4.40 -0.44
N TYR A 61 -8.60 -3.17 -0.89
CA TYR A 61 -8.52 -2.01 -0.01
C TYR A 61 -9.88 -1.77 0.66
N SER A 62 -9.90 -1.56 1.98
CA SER A 62 -11.11 -1.29 2.76
C SER A 62 -11.03 0.09 3.39
N CYS A 63 -12.05 0.92 3.13
CA CYS A 63 -12.17 2.23 3.76
C CYS A 63 -12.55 2.12 5.25
N ASP A 64 -13.28 1.07 5.63
CA ASP A 64 -13.64 0.82 7.03
C ASP A 64 -12.38 0.49 7.85
N LEU A 65 -11.46 -0.30 7.29
CA LEU A 65 -10.16 -0.57 7.91
C LEU A 65 -9.23 0.67 7.93
N GLU A 66 -9.34 1.57 6.95
CA GLU A 66 -8.64 2.87 6.97
C GLU A 66 -9.14 3.73 8.12
N GLU A 67 -10.45 3.73 8.39
CA GLU A 67 -11.04 4.40 9.54
C GLU A 67 -10.61 3.77 10.87
N SER A 68 -10.61 2.44 10.98
CA SER A 68 -10.07 1.72 12.15
C SER A 68 -8.61 2.11 12.42
N ALA A 69 -7.77 2.13 11.39
CA ALA A 69 -6.38 2.56 11.51
C ALA A 69 -6.25 4.05 11.92
N ALA A 70 -7.16 4.90 11.47
CA ALA A 70 -7.19 6.31 11.84
C ALA A 70 -7.58 6.51 13.31
N ILE A 71 -8.52 5.73 13.82
CA ILE A 71 -8.94 5.75 15.23
C ILE A 71 -7.75 5.46 16.15
N VAL A 72 -6.90 4.50 15.79
CA VAL A 72 -5.70 4.19 16.58
C VAL A 72 -4.76 5.39 16.67
N ILE A 73 -4.50 6.03 15.53
CA ILE A 73 -3.59 7.17 15.48
C ILE A 73 -4.19 8.38 16.21
N ILE A 74 -5.47 8.70 15.97
CA ILE A 74 -6.09 9.95 16.44
C ILE A 74 -6.55 9.84 17.89
N ARG A 75 -7.20 8.73 18.25
CA ARG A 75 -7.75 8.52 19.59
C ARG A 75 -6.76 7.81 20.52
N ARG A 76 -5.64 7.30 20.00
CA ARG A 76 -4.65 6.50 20.76
C ARG A 76 -5.29 5.29 21.47
N ILE A 77 -6.37 4.78 20.92
CA ILE A 77 -7.03 3.58 21.39
C ILE A 77 -6.33 2.44 20.66
N THR A 78 -5.65 1.56 21.38
CA THR A 78 -5.25 0.26 20.84
C THR A 78 -6.52 -0.42 20.36
N SER A 79 -6.61 -0.77 19.07
CA SER A 79 -7.77 -1.49 18.55
C SER A 79 -8.00 -2.72 19.45
N HIS A 80 -9.25 -2.92 19.85
CA HIS A 80 -9.62 -4.21 20.41
C HIS A 80 -9.37 -5.22 19.29
N GLU A 81 -8.54 -6.23 19.54
CA GLU A 81 -8.39 -7.37 18.63
C GLU A 81 -9.78 -7.98 18.44
N GLU A 82 -10.49 -7.56 17.40
CA GLU A 82 -11.68 -8.25 16.94
C GLU A 82 -11.22 -9.54 16.26
N ASP A 83 -11.96 -10.64 16.48
CA ASP A 83 -11.60 -11.97 15.95
C ASP A 83 -11.40 -11.93 14.43
N GLY A 84 -10.13 -11.96 14.01
CA GLY A 84 -9.73 -11.99 12.60
C GLY A 84 -9.22 -10.65 12.04
N GLU A 85 -8.96 -9.65 12.88
CA GLU A 85 -8.22 -8.45 12.51
C GLU A 85 -6.84 -8.39 13.20
N GLU A 86 -5.81 -7.96 12.47
CA GLU A 86 -4.49 -7.66 13.03
C GLU A 86 -4.12 -6.22 12.65
N GLU A 87 -3.40 -5.54 13.53
CA GLU A 87 -2.98 -4.16 13.33
C GLU A 87 -1.48 -3.97 13.49
N LEU A 88 -0.89 -3.22 12.58
CA LEU A 88 0.49 -2.74 12.69
C LEU A 88 0.50 -1.22 12.73
N SER A 89 1.11 -0.66 13.78
CA SER A 89 1.23 0.79 13.94
C SER A 89 2.66 1.21 14.32
N HIS A 90 3.06 2.39 13.84
CA HIS A 90 4.38 2.97 14.11
C HIS A 90 4.30 4.48 14.22
N ARG A 91 5.03 5.03 15.20
CA ARG A 91 5.19 6.46 15.45
C ARG A 91 6.66 6.78 15.59
N GLY A 92 7.15 7.77 14.85
CA GLY A 92 8.56 8.15 14.91
C GLY A 92 8.89 9.44 14.16
N PRO A 93 10.18 9.81 14.07
CA PRO A 93 10.61 11.02 13.36
C PRO A 93 10.19 10.99 11.90
N TRP A 94 9.50 12.05 11.46
CA TRP A 94 9.06 12.19 10.07
C TRP A 94 10.25 12.41 9.13
N ARG A 95 10.21 11.73 7.99
CA ARG A 95 11.14 11.92 6.87
C ARG A 95 10.45 11.54 5.54
N PRO A 96 10.97 11.97 4.37
CA PRO A 96 10.34 11.70 3.08
C PRO A 96 10.12 10.21 2.77
N SER A 97 11.00 9.33 3.26
CA SER A 97 10.96 7.86 3.12
C SER A 97 10.20 7.15 4.26
N PHE A 98 9.55 7.90 5.17
CA PHE A 98 8.99 7.32 6.40
C PHE A 98 8.04 6.15 6.12
N ILE A 99 7.15 6.29 5.13
CA ILE A 99 6.17 5.25 4.77
C ILE A 99 6.90 3.97 4.32
N GLU A 100 7.84 4.11 3.39
CA GLU A 100 8.62 2.97 2.87
C GLU A 100 9.42 2.29 3.97
N ASP A 101 10.09 3.06 4.82
CA ASP A 101 10.95 2.52 5.87
C ASP A 101 10.15 1.73 6.90
N VAL A 102 8.97 2.24 7.31
CA VAL A 102 8.09 1.56 8.25
C VAL A 102 7.53 0.28 7.64
N ILE A 103 7.02 0.32 6.41
CA ILE A 103 6.49 -0.87 5.74
C ILE A 103 7.61 -1.91 5.50
N HIS A 104 8.81 -1.46 5.16
CA HIS A 104 9.98 -2.32 5.02
C HIS A 104 10.34 -3.01 6.34
N TRP A 105 10.29 -2.27 7.45
CA TRP A 105 10.51 -2.81 8.79
C TRP A 105 9.46 -3.86 9.16
N TRP A 106 8.21 -3.67 8.74
CA TRP A 106 7.13 -4.67 8.90
C TRP A 106 7.24 -5.87 7.95
N SER A 107 8.13 -5.84 6.95
CA SER A 107 8.16 -6.87 5.90
C SER A 107 8.25 -8.33 6.36
N PRO A 108 8.95 -8.70 7.46
CA PRO A 108 8.93 -10.08 7.94
C PRO A 108 7.52 -10.52 8.38
N ILE A 109 6.78 -9.63 9.05
CA ILE A 109 5.42 -9.88 9.52
C ILE A 109 4.48 -9.97 8.31
N LEU A 110 4.52 -8.96 7.42
CA LEU A 110 3.67 -8.92 6.21
C LEU A 110 3.82 -10.18 5.35
N LYS A 111 5.05 -10.71 5.21
CA LYS A 111 5.32 -11.95 4.46
C LYS A 111 4.68 -13.19 5.07
N SER A 112 4.46 -13.20 6.38
CA SER A 112 3.80 -14.32 7.07
C SER A 112 2.27 -14.25 7.04
N MET A 113 1.68 -13.12 6.61
CA MET A 113 0.24 -12.91 6.58
C MET A 113 -0.40 -13.54 5.32
N GLU A 114 -0.51 -14.87 5.28
CA GLU A 114 -0.97 -15.61 4.08
C GLU A 114 -2.45 -15.40 3.72
N ARG A 115 -3.27 -14.97 4.69
CA ARG A 115 -4.73 -15.01 4.60
C ARG A 115 -5.40 -13.64 4.63
N VAL A 116 -4.65 -12.56 4.41
CA VAL A 116 -5.20 -11.21 4.33
C VAL A 116 -6.21 -11.13 3.18
N LYS A 117 -7.42 -10.70 3.51
CA LYS A 117 -8.54 -10.47 2.60
C LYS A 117 -8.61 -9.00 2.21
N SER A 118 -8.52 -8.12 3.19
CA SER A 118 -8.59 -6.68 2.99
C SER A 118 -7.60 -5.95 3.90
N VAL A 119 -7.20 -4.75 3.48
CA VAL A 119 -6.30 -3.86 4.23
C VAL A 119 -6.80 -2.43 4.14
N GLY A 120 -6.64 -1.66 5.21
CA GLY A 120 -6.83 -0.22 5.21
C GLY A 120 -5.79 0.44 6.10
N CYS A 121 -5.27 1.59 5.66
CA CYS A 121 -4.16 2.24 6.34
C CYS A 121 -4.37 3.73 6.48
N PHE A 122 -3.96 4.26 7.63
CA PHE A 122 -3.96 5.67 7.93
C PHE A 122 -2.54 6.21 8.13
N TYR A 123 -2.27 7.38 7.54
CA TYR A 123 -0.99 8.07 7.69
C TYR A 123 -1.21 9.54 8.06
N ARG A 124 -0.44 10.01 9.04
CA ARG A 124 -0.40 11.42 9.43
C ARG A 124 1.04 11.89 9.63
N ALA A 125 1.30 13.12 9.20
CA ALA A 125 2.51 13.85 9.54
C ALA A 125 2.15 15.04 10.45
N ILE A 126 2.69 15.06 11.66
CA ILE A 126 2.55 16.16 12.62
C ILE A 126 3.76 17.08 12.45
N LYS A 127 3.52 18.34 12.08
CA LYS A 127 4.58 19.34 11.79
C LYS A 127 4.87 20.28 12.97
N GLU A 128 4.61 19.83 14.20
CA GLU A 128 4.97 20.56 15.42
C GLU A 128 6.51 20.62 15.59
N GLU A 129 6.98 21.15 16.72
CA GLU A 129 8.42 21.36 17.03
C GLU A 129 9.30 20.15 16.70
N VAL A 130 8.75 18.93 16.83
CA VAL A 130 9.33 17.69 16.32
C VAL A 130 8.43 17.14 15.20
N LYS A 131 8.93 17.15 13.97
CA LYS A 131 8.24 16.53 12.83
C LYS A 131 8.08 15.03 13.11
N THR A 132 6.85 14.58 13.32
CA THR A 132 6.53 13.18 13.66
C THR A 132 5.67 12.57 12.56
N GLY A 133 6.02 11.37 12.14
CA GLY A 133 5.23 10.54 11.24
C GLY A 133 4.54 9.43 12.03
N GLU A 134 3.29 9.17 11.67
CA GLU A 134 2.46 8.10 12.23
C GLU A 134 1.84 7.33 11.07
N LEU A 135 2.00 6.00 11.08
CA LEU A 135 1.42 5.08 10.11
C LEU A 135 0.78 3.92 10.88
N SER A 136 -0.48 3.62 10.56
CA SER A 136 -1.20 2.45 11.07
C SER A 136 -1.88 1.73 9.91
N CYS A 137 -1.92 0.41 9.96
CA CYS A 137 -2.58 -0.44 8.99
C CYS A 137 -3.32 -1.57 9.70
N ALA A 138 -4.59 -1.72 9.38
CA ALA A 138 -5.43 -2.82 9.85
C ALA A 138 -5.62 -3.84 8.71
N PHE A 139 -5.62 -5.13 9.07
CA PHE A 139 -5.67 -6.26 8.17
C PHE A 139 -6.81 -7.20 8.57
N GLU A 140 -7.76 -7.44 7.67
CA GLU A 140 -8.82 -8.44 7.87
C GLU A 140 -8.35 -9.78 7.27
N PHE A 141 -8.44 -10.86 8.04
CA PHE A 141 -8.09 -12.21 7.59
C PHE A 141 -9.33 -13.01 7.19
N LYS A 142 -9.19 -13.86 6.17
CA LYS A 142 -10.25 -14.84 5.85
C LYS A 142 -10.44 -15.76 7.05
N LYS A 143 -11.65 -15.84 7.61
CA LYS A 143 -12.00 -16.82 8.64
C LYS A 143 -11.62 -18.23 8.20
N SER A 144 -10.99 -18.97 9.10
CA SER A 144 -10.68 -20.38 8.85
C SER A 144 -11.96 -21.19 8.89
N SER A 145 -12.44 -21.61 7.72
CA SER A 145 -13.46 -22.63 7.60
C SER A 145 -12.85 -23.98 8.00
N TRP A 146 -12.73 -24.21 9.31
CA TRP A 146 -12.59 -25.57 9.84
C TRP A 146 -14.01 -26.11 9.98
N TRP A 147 -14.38 -27.04 9.09
CA TRP A 147 -15.44 -28.02 9.26
C TRP A 147 -14.78 -29.39 9.29
#